data_AF-K0YTU3-F1
#
_entry.id   AF-K0YTU3-F1
#
_cell.length_a   1.000
_cell.length_b   1.000
_cell.length_c   1.000
_cell.angle_alpha   90.00
_cell.angle_beta   90.00
_cell.angle_gamma   90.00
#
_symmetry.space_group_name_H-M   'P 1'
#
loop_
_entity.id
_entity.type
_entity.pdbx_description
1 polymer ?
#
loop_
_entity_poly.entity_id
_entity_poly.type
_entity_poly.pdbx_seq_one_letter_code
_entity_poly.pdbx_strand_id
1 'polypeptide(L)'
;MTKTDTSPSAKGGKGNALDGWTDDPRKLLRARANVPIARFERDSTPGWDLGKEAAIEQTAKRGEIMAELQERLWAQANAGESDQSLLVVVQGLDTAGKGGVARHVLAMVDPQGVSMTAFKKPTPTEAKHDFLWRIEKALPKPGYIGFFDRSHYEDVLVPYVQNKLKGGNLEKRLDKINRWEKALGEKNITVVKFALLVSYKEQAERLLERVDRPDKQWKYSPSDIDTRADWFEYQSAYEEILQNSDTDNAPWYIIPADHKWYARHAITEIISRTLADMNPQWPKPTYDVEAERARILATMDSEQLEDYENEKAEKEPKRSREEADFKAKVAELNPDADAATVTRKFDGKNAHGAAYDFGAQVTSWKPDGTERLWLSSKAPKHGDPTRGGVPICLPWFGNGVDGKQTPKHGLARSQSWQFVGQHQDGGRVIAKWALPKGALATENGLWADLSATYEVSFGNKLRLQLTVTNEGKKAVDFENALHTYLKVSDIEKIRIDGLQKVKYVDKVPGKEGTRSSKSEIRFGGEMDRIYLGSGPVTVKDGTSQLQIRTDGASNIVIWNPGGKRAKEFADIKGSEWRNFVCVEAANALDDALRLKPGKSHTMKYEVAID
;
A
#
# COMPACT_ATOMS: atom_id res chain seq x y z
N MET A 1 -55.42 -3.81 -28.03
CA MET A 1 -54.86 -2.48 -27.72
C MET A 1 -55.05 -2.24 -26.23
N THR A 2 -54.08 -2.67 -25.43
CA THR A 2 -54.14 -2.58 -23.96
C THR A 2 -52.89 -1.85 -23.50
N LYS A 3 -53.12 -0.67 -22.91
CA LYS A 3 -52.11 0.10 -22.18
C LYS A 3 -51.73 -0.71 -20.94
N THR A 4 -50.43 -0.92 -20.73
CA THR A 4 -49.90 -1.38 -19.45
C THR A 4 -49.06 -0.27 -18.84
N ASP A 5 -49.56 0.22 -17.71
CA ASP A 5 -48.84 0.97 -16.69
C ASP A 5 -47.50 0.30 -16.38
N THR A 6 -46.44 1.10 -16.30
CA THR A 6 -45.24 0.75 -15.56
C THR A 6 -44.84 1.94 -14.69
N SER A 7 -45.21 1.83 -13.41
CA SER A 7 -44.69 2.67 -12.32
C SER A 7 -43.18 2.50 -12.19
N PRO A 8 -42.44 3.51 -11.70
CA PRO A 8 -41.00 3.43 -11.52
C PRO A 8 -40.70 2.53 -10.32
N SER A 9 -40.06 1.40 -10.58
CA SER A 9 -39.54 0.55 -9.50
C SER A 9 -38.40 1.30 -8.81
N ALA A 10 -38.64 1.74 -7.58
CA ALA A 10 -37.61 2.07 -6.62
C ALA A 10 -36.68 0.85 -6.48
N LYS A 11 -35.46 0.95 -7.02
CA LYS A 11 -34.35 0.06 -6.68
C LYS A 11 -33.38 0.84 -5.80
N GLY A 12 -33.51 0.62 -4.50
CA GLY A 12 -32.41 0.86 -3.57
C GLY A 12 -31.23 -0.01 -4.00
N GLY A 13 -30.22 0.63 -4.60
CA GLY A 13 -28.99 -0.03 -5.00
C GLY A 13 -28.13 -0.30 -3.77
N LYS A 14 -27.78 -1.57 -3.55
CA LYS A 14 -26.57 -1.91 -2.79
C LYS A 14 -25.41 -1.15 -3.45
N GLY A 15 -24.72 -0.30 -2.70
CA GLY A 15 -23.57 0.46 -3.19
C GLY A 15 -22.59 -0.48 -3.88
N ASN A 16 -22.26 -0.19 -5.14
CA ASN A 16 -21.22 -0.91 -5.86
C ASN A 16 -19.88 -0.62 -5.16
N ALA A 17 -19.09 -1.65 -4.84
CA ALA A 17 -17.83 -1.56 -4.07
C ALA A 17 -16.72 -0.72 -4.74
N LEU A 18 -16.99 -0.20 -5.95
CA LEU A 18 -16.08 0.61 -6.76
C LEU A 18 -16.69 1.98 -7.14
N ASP A 19 -17.64 2.49 -6.36
CA ASP A 19 -18.22 3.83 -6.55
C ASP A 19 -18.78 4.10 -7.95
N GLY A 20 -19.41 3.08 -8.54
CA GLY A 20 -20.00 3.16 -9.88
C GLY A 20 -19.10 2.69 -11.02
N TRP A 21 -17.81 2.44 -10.77
CA TRP A 21 -16.93 1.78 -11.72
C TRP A 21 -17.21 0.28 -11.83
N THR A 22 -17.03 -0.31 -13.00
CA THR A 22 -17.20 -1.78 -13.19
C THR A 22 -15.97 -2.59 -12.79
N ASP A 23 -14.78 -1.97 -12.83
CA ASP A 23 -13.49 -2.48 -12.31
C ASP A 23 -12.58 -1.28 -12.01
N ASP A 24 -11.41 -1.49 -11.39
CA ASP A 24 -10.44 -0.44 -11.12
C ASP A 24 -9.96 0.21 -12.43
N PRO A 25 -10.16 1.53 -12.63
CA PRO A 25 -9.70 2.22 -13.83
C PRO A 25 -8.17 2.15 -14.05
N ARG A 26 -7.37 1.91 -13.01
CA ARG A 26 -5.92 1.65 -13.14
C ARG A 26 -5.64 0.33 -13.87
N LYS A 27 -6.55 -0.65 -13.80
CA LYS A 27 -6.46 -1.90 -14.58
C LYS A 27 -7.06 -1.70 -15.97
N LEU A 28 -8.28 -1.16 -16.02
CA LEU A 28 -9.04 -1.01 -17.26
C LEU A 28 -8.35 -0.12 -18.29
N LEU A 29 -7.75 0.99 -17.85
CA LEU A 29 -7.15 1.99 -18.73
C LEU A 29 -5.65 1.79 -18.91
N ARG A 30 -5.09 0.70 -18.39
CA ARG A 30 -3.65 0.44 -18.47
C ARG A 30 -3.19 0.30 -19.92
N ALA A 31 -2.08 0.92 -20.28
CA ALA A 31 -1.61 0.92 -21.66
C ALA A 31 -1.38 -0.48 -22.22
N ARG A 32 -0.70 -1.39 -21.49
CA ARG A 32 -0.49 -2.78 -21.95
C ARG A 32 -1.77 -3.58 -22.24
N ALA A 33 -2.91 -3.17 -21.68
CA ALA A 33 -4.20 -3.81 -21.92
C ALA A 33 -4.94 -3.19 -23.13
N ASN A 34 -4.52 -2.01 -23.59
CA ASN A 34 -5.22 -1.18 -24.57
C ASN A 34 -4.38 -0.86 -25.82
N VAL A 35 -3.18 -1.42 -25.92
CA VAL A 35 -2.38 -1.46 -27.15
C VAL A 35 -2.71 -2.72 -27.97
N PRO A 36 -2.74 -2.67 -29.31
CA PRO A 36 -2.45 -1.52 -30.17
C PRO A 36 -3.56 -0.45 -30.19
N ILE A 37 -3.18 0.84 -30.19
CA ILE A 37 -4.11 1.98 -30.09
C ILE A 37 -4.95 2.20 -31.34
N ALA A 38 -4.62 1.51 -32.44
CA ALA A 38 -5.44 1.48 -33.64
C ALA A 38 -6.86 0.91 -33.37
N ARG A 39 -7.00 0.01 -32.39
CA ARG A 39 -8.28 -0.60 -31.99
C ARG A 39 -8.95 0.11 -30.81
N PHE A 40 -8.32 1.17 -30.29
CA PHE A 40 -8.81 1.87 -29.12
C PHE A 40 -9.94 2.83 -29.48
N GLU A 41 -11.12 2.61 -28.89
CA GLU A 41 -12.31 3.44 -29.07
C GLU A 41 -12.20 4.72 -28.23
N ARG A 42 -12.04 5.87 -28.91
CA ARG A 42 -11.66 7.15 -28.27
C ARG A 42 -12.84 7.95 -27.70
N ASP A 43 -14.05 7.54 -28.04
CA ASP A 43 -15.35 8.01 -27.54
C ASP A 43 -16.00 7.07 -26.52
N SER A 44 -15.37 5.93 -26.25
CA SER A 44 -15.83 5.00 -25.22
C SER A 44 -15.66 5.56 -23.79
N THR A 45 -16.33 4.94 -22.83
CA THR A 45 -16.22 5.26 -21.39
C THR A 45 -15.89 4.00 -20.57
N PRO A 46 -14.74 3.32 -20.81
CA PRO A 46 -14.43 2.04 -20.20
C PRO A 46 -14.58 2.09 -18.68
N GLY A 47 -15.30 1.14 -18.11
CA GLY A 47 -15.50 1.09 -16.67
C GLY A 47 -16.62 1.98 -16.13
N TRP A 48 -17.23 2.85 -16.94
CA TRP A 48 -18.23 3.80 -16.48
C TRP A 48 -19.49 3.84 -17.38
N ASP A 49 -20.55 3.18 -16.90
CA ASP A 49 -21.82 3.07 -17.63
C ASP A 49 -22.93 3.99 -17.07
N LEU A 50 -22.64 4.75 -16.01
CA LEU A 50 -23.62 5.60 -15.31
C LEU A 50 -23.85 6.96 -15.98
N GLY A 51 -23.14 7.25 -17.07
CA GLY A 51 -23.29 8.47 -17.84
C GLY A 51 -22.63 9.71 -17.22
N LYS A 52 -22.81 10.85 -17.89
CA LYS A 52 -22.06 12.08 -17.64
C LYS A 52 -22.39 12.73 -16.30
N GLU A 53 -23.68 12.81 -15.95
CA GLU A 53 -24.15 13.51 -14.75
C GLU A 53 -23.60 12.82 -13.49
N ALA A 54 -23.69 11.49 -13.45
CA ALA A 54 -23.12 10.69 -12.37
C ALA A 54 -21.59 10.83 -12.29
N ALA A 55 -20.90 10.87 -13.44
CA ALA A 55 -19.45 11.05 -13.47
C ALA A 55 -19.02 12.41 -12.89
N ILE A 56 -19.77 13.47 -13.17
CA ILE A 56 -19.52 14.81 -12.63
C ILE A 56 -19.70 14.81 -11.12
N GLU A 57 -20.80 14.23 -10.62
CA GLU A 57 -21.06 14.11 -9.19
C GLU A 57 -19.97 13.30 -8.48
N GLN A 58 -19.59 12.15 -9.04
CA GLN A 58 -18.57 11.30 -8.46
C GLN A 58 -17.18 11.96 -8.50
N THR A 59 -16.87 12.70 -9.57
CA THR A 59 -15.63 13.49 -9.66
C THR A 59 -15.55 14.55 -8.55
N ALA A 60 -16.67 15.22 -8.24
CA ALA A 60 -16.70 16.22 -7.17
C ALA A 60 -16.44 15.59 -5.79
N LYS A 61 -17.13 14.48 -5.47
CA LYS A 61 -16.89 13.71 -4.24
C LYS A 61 -15.44 13.25 -4.12
N ARG A 62 -14.88 12.82 -5.25
CA ARG A 62 -13.49 12.37 -5.32
C ARG A 62 -12.49 13.51 -5.15
N GLY A 63 -12.84 14.70 -5.64
CA GLY A 63 -12.08 15.93 -5.44
C GLY A 63 -11.87 16.28 -3.96
N GLU A 64 -12.89 16.12 -3.12
CA GLU A 64 -12.79 16.35 -1.68
C GLU A 64 -11.73 15.43 -1.03
N ILE A 65 -11.76 14.14 -1.37
CA ILE A 65 -10.78 13.16 -0.86
C ILE A 65 -9.37 13.49 -1.37
N MET A 66 -9.27 13.85 -2.65
CA MET A 66 -7.99 14.21 -3.27
C MET A 66 -7.37 15.44 -2.61
N ALA A 67 -8.18 16.46 -2.27
CA ALA A 67 -7.74 17.67 -1.61
C ALA A 67 -7.12 17.37 -0.24
N GLU A 68 -7.80 16.59 0.59
CA GLU A 68 -7.31 16.26 1.92
C GLU A 68 -6.07 15.34 1.87
N LEU A 69 -6.03 14.34 0.98
CA LEU A 69 -4.83 13.51 0.82
C LEU A 69 -3.63 14.32 0.35
N GLN A 70 -3.84 15.29 -0.54
CA GLN A 70 -2.78 16.21 -0.95
C GLN A 70 -2.33 17.09 0.22
N GLU A 71 -3.25 17.60 1.04
CA GLU A 71 -2.91 18.40 2.23
C GLU A 71 -2.10 17.60 3.25
N ARG A 72 -2.47 16.33 3.50
CA ARG A 72 -1.68 15.41 4.33
C ARG A 72 -0.28 15.20 3.75
N LEU A 73 -0.17 14.99 2.44
CA LEU A 73 1.12 14.81 1.74
C LEU A 73 2.01 16.04 1.94
N TRP A 74 1.44 17.22 1.80
CA TRP A 74 2.10 18.51 2.01
C TRP A 74 2.55 18.71 3.46
N ALA A 75 1.64 18.49 4.42
CA ALA A 75 1.91 18.70 5.84
C ALA A 75 3.02 17.76 6.33
N GLN A 76 2.96 16.48 5.95
CA GLN A 76 3.96 15.48 6.33
C GLN A 76 5.36 15.83 5.80
N ALA A 77 5.43 16.34 4.57
CA ALA A 77 6.69 16.78 3.98
C ALA A 77 7.25 18.04 4.64
N ASN A 78 6.40 19.03 4.95
CA ASN A 78 6.84 20.24 5.64
C ASN A 78 7.32 19.98 7.07
N ALA A 79 6.76 18.97 7.73
CA ALA A 79 7.24 18.50 9.03
C ALA A 79 8.58 17.72 8.93
N GLY A 80 9.04 17.39 7.72
CA GLY A 80 10.24 16.59 7.49
C GLY A 80 10.06 15.11 7.84
N GLU A 81 8.82 14.63 7.97
CA GLU A 81 8.49 13.24 8.30
C GLU A 81 8.42 12.34 7.05
N SER A 82 8.23 12.92 5.87
CA SER A 82 8.19 12.21 4.59
C SER A 82 8.84 13.04 3.49
N ASP A 83 9.41 12.37 2.50
CA ASP A 83 9.94 12.96 1.28
C ASP A 83 9.11 12.59 0.02
N GLN A 84 7.92 12.02 0.23
CA GLN A 84 7.04 11.57 -0.84
C GLN A 84 6.53 12.72 -1.72
N SER A 85 6.36 12.46 -3.01
CA SER A 85 5.67 13.34 -3.96
C SER A 85 5.01 12.54 -5.08
N LEU A 86 4.04 13.14 -5.77
CA LEU A 86 3.36 12.53 -6.91
C LEU A 86 3.71 13.30 -8.18
N LEU A 87 4.20 12.63 -9.22
CA LEU A 87 4.40 13.19 -10.54
C LEU A 87 3.32 12.69 -11.52
N VAL A 88 2.48 13.62 -11.96
CA VAL A 88 1.47 13.41 -13.00
C VAL A 88 2.00 13.89 -14.34
N VAL A 89 2.19 12.97 -15.28
CA VAL A 89 2.60 13.27 -16.65
C VAL A 89 1.39 13.19 -17.57
N VAL A 90 1.10 14.25 -18.33
CA VAL A 90 -0.02 14.27 -19.27
C VAL A 90 0.49 14.52 -20.68
N GLN A 91 0.25 13.53 -21.54
CA GLN A 91 0.57 13.56 -22.95
C GLN A 91 -0.69 13.42 -23.81
N GLY A 92 -0.58 13.87 -25.06
CA GLY A 92 -1.66 13.85 -26.05
C GLY A 92 -1.42 14.90 -27.12
N LEU A 93 -1.99 14.71 -28.30
CA LEU A 93 -1.90 15.71 -29.38
C LEU A 93 -2.54 17.05 -28.99
N ASP A 94 -2.26 18.09 -29.78
CA ASP A 94 -2.94 19.35 -29.59
C ASP A 94 -4.45 19.16 -29.73
N THR A 95 -5.19 19.90 -28.88
CA THR A 95 -6.62 19.74 -28.59
C THR A 95 -7.05 18.51 -27.76
N ALA A 96 -6.15 17.59 -27.41
CA ALA A 96 -6.52 16.37 -26.66
C ALA A 96 -7.11 16.64 -25.25
N GLY A 97 -6.82 17.81 -24.66
CA GLY A 97 -7.45 18.23 -23.40
C GLY A 97 -6.51 18.40 -22.21
N LYS A 98 -5.18 18.34 -22.42
CA LYS A 98 -4.15 18.47 -21.37
C LYS A 98 -4.37 19.65 -20.42
N GLY A 99 -4.48 20.87 -20.94
CA GLY A 99 -4.78 22.06 -20.12
C GLY A 99 -6.16 22.05 -19.44
N GLY A 100 -7.10 21.23 -19.95
CA GLY A 100 -8.38 20.99 -19.28
C GLY A 100 -8.24 20.08 -18.05
N VAL A 101 -7.30 19.13 -18.08
CA VAL A 101 -6.95 18.32 -16.90
C VAL A 101 -6.37 19.21 -15.81
N ALA A 102 -5.39 20.05 -16.14
CA ALA A 102 -4.83 21.01 -15.17
C ALA A 102 -5.91 21.92 -14.57
N ARG A 103 -6.79 22.49 -15.40
CA ARG A 103 -7.82 23.44 -14.95
C ARG A 103 -8.93 22.82 -14.11
N HIS A 104 -9.26 21.54 -14.29
CA HIS A 104 -10.43 20.93 -13.65
C HIS A 104 -10.09 19.85 -12.65
N VAL A 105 -9.00 19.11 -12.86
CA VAL A 105 -8.57 18.05 -11.93
C VAL A 105 -7.71 18.66 -10.84
N LEU A 106 -6.60 19.33 -11.20
CA LEU A 106 -5.71 19.90 -10.18
C LEU A 106 -6.29 21.12 -9.47
N ALA A 107 -7.29 21.79 -10.04
CA ALA A 107 -7.98 22.87 -9.34
C ALA A 107 -8.86 22.40 -8.16
N MET A 108 -8.99 21.07 -7.95
CA MET A 108 -9.68 20.53 -6.80
C MET A 108 -8.79 20.44 -5.54
N VAL A 109 -7.48 20.60 -5.67
CA VAL A 109 -6.54 20.63 -4.52
C VAL A 109 -6.01 22.04 -4.28
N ASP A 110 -5.33 22.25 -3.15
CA ASP A 110 -4.73 23.56 -2.85
C ASP A 110 -3.60 23.85 -3.87
N PRO A 111 -3.63 25.01 -4.57
CA PRO A 111 -2.62 25.36 -5.55
C PRO A 111 -1.19 25.46 -4.98
N GLN A 112 -1.03 25.69 -3.67
CA GLN A 112 0.29 25.70 -3.01
C GLN A 112 0.92 24.30 -2.96
N GLY A 113 0.09 23.26 -2.99
CA GLY A 113 0.49 21.86 -3.05
C GLY A 113 0.78 21.33 -4.45
N VAL A 114 0.69 22.17 -5.48
CA VAL A 114 0.84 21.77 -6.88
C VAL A 114 2.03 22.48 -7.52
N SER A 115 2.87 21.72 -8.21
CA SER A 115 3.96 22.26 -9.03
C SER A 115 3.73 21.91 -10.50
N MET A 116 3.33 22.90 -11.31
CA MET A 116 3.00 22.69 -12.71
C MET A 116 4.12 23.19 -13.64
N THR A 117 4.53 22.34 -14.59
CA THR A 117 5.45 22.71 -15.67
C THR A 117 4.85 22.33 -17.03
N ALA A 118 4.75 23.30 -17.94
CA ALA A 118 4.32 23.06 -19.31
C ALA A 118 5.53 23.12 -20.26
N PHE A 119 5.92 21.98 -20.80
CA PHE A 119 7.09 21.90 -21.67
C PHE A 119 6.75 22.35 -23.09
N LYS A 120 7.61 23.21 -23.63
CA LYS A 120 7.59 23.66 -25.03
C LYS A 120 8.83 23.16 -25.76
N LYS A 121 9.03 23.60 -27.01
CA LYS A 121 10.27 23.38 -27.75
C LYS A 121 11.48 23.78 -26.89
N PRO A 122 12.54 22.94 -26.82
CA PRO A 122 13.73 23.25 -26.03
C PRO A 122 14.33 24.60 -26.40
N THR A 123 14.73 25.38 -25.39
CA THR A 123 15.51 26.61 -25.62
C THR A 123 16.92 26.28 -26.11
N PRO A 124 17.66 27.23 -26.72
CA PRO A 124 19.05 26.99 -27.12
C PRO A 124 19.97 26.54 -25.98
N THR A 125 19.67 26.94 -24.73
CA THR A 125 20.41 26.48 -23.55
C THR A 125 20.05 25.05 -23.21
N GLU A 126 18.75 24.71 -23.18
CA GLU A 126 18.28 23.34 -22.91
C GLU A 126 18.81 22.36 -23.96
N ALA A 127 18.83 22.75 -25.23
CA ALA A 127 19.31 21.93 -26.35
C ALA A 127 20.82 21.59 -26.30
N LYS A 128 21.60 22.28 -25.45
CA LYS A 128 23.03 21.98 -25.20
C LYS A 128 23.24 20.89 -24.15
N HIS A 129 22.20 20.55 -23.39
CA HIS A 129 22.24 19.50 -22.38
C HIS A 129 21.55 18.23 -22.88
N ASP A 130 21.68 17.16 -22.11
CA ASP A 130 20.83 15.99 -22.29
C ASP A 130 19.35 16.34 -22.11
N PHE A 131 18.45 15.70 -22.86
CA PHE A 131 17.04 16.07 -22.88
C PHE A 131 16.34 15.94 -21.52
N LEU A 132 16.81 15.04 -20.64
CA LEU A 132 16.27 14.88 -19.28
C LEU A 132 16.71 16.01 -18.34
N TRP A 133 17.75 16.78 -18.64
CA TRP A 133 18.28 17.80 -17.75
C TRP A 133 17.24 18.86 -17.36
N ARG A 134 16.45 19.34 -18.33
CA ARG A 134 15.39 20.31 -18.06
C ARG A 134 14.20 19.69 -17.32
N ILE A 135 14.02 18.38 -17.49
CA ILE A 135 12.92 17.60 -16.90
C ILE A 135 13.22 17.34 -15.42
N GLU A 136 14.46 16.97 -15.10
CA GLU A 136 14.92 16.79 -13.72
C GLU A 136 14.78 18.07 -12.88
N LYS A 137 15.06 19.23 -13.47
CA LYS A 137 14.90 20.53 -12.81
C LYS A 137 13.47 20.88 -12.45
N ALA A 138 12.50 20.26 -13.13
CA ALA A 138 11.08 20.51 -12.95
C ALA A 138 10.41 19.47 -12.04
N LEU A 139 11.13 18.47 -11.54
CA LEU A 139 10.57 17.45 -10.66
C LEU A 139 9.91 18.09 -9.41
N PRO A 140 8.80 17.52 -8.92
CA PRO A 140 8.16 18.01 -7.72
C PRO A 140 9.11 17.88 -6.53
N LYS A 141 8.99 18.81 -5.58
CA LYS A 141 9.59 18.69 -4.26
C LYS A 141 8.74 17.74 -3.39
N PRO A 142 9.28 17.23 -2.27
CA PRO A 142 8.48 16.56 -1.26
C PRO A 142 7.20 17.32 -0.92
N GLY A 143 6.09 16.61 -0.80
CA GLY A 143 4.79 17.18 -0.44
C GLY A 143 3.95 17.65 -1.64
N TYR A 144 4.53 17.75 -2.83
CA TYR A 144 3.86 18.30 -4.01
C TYR A 144 3.24 17.22 -4.92
N ILE A 145 2.15 17.61 -5.57
CA ILE A 145 1.73 17.02 -6.86
C ILE A 145 2.42 17.80 -7.99
N GLY A 146 3.41 17.19 -8.62
CA GLY A 146 4.01 17.68 -9.86
C GLY A 146 3.11 17.38 -11.06
N PHE A 147 2.91 18.36 -11.95
CA PHE A 147 2.14 18.19 -13.17
C PHE A 147 2.91 18.63 -14.40
N PHE A 148 3.15 17.68 -15.29
CA PHE A 148 3.83 17.88 -16.56
C PHE A 148 2.80 17.93 -17.71
N ASP A 149 2.55 19.13 -18.24
CA ASP A 149 1.83 19.30 -19.53
C ASP A 149 2.85 19.18 -20.67
N ARG A 150 2.79 18.04 -21.38
CA ARG A 150 3.92 17.46 -22.12
C ARG A 150 5.08 17.11 -21.18
N SER A 151 6.11 16.44 -21.67
CA SER A 151 7.19 15.90 -20.82
C SER A 151 8.41 15.48 -21.63
N HIS A 152 9.33 14.72 -21.02
CA HIS A 152 10.47 14.05 -21.68
C HIS A 152 10.07 13.17 -22.86
N TYR A 153 8.80 12.75 -22.96
CA TYR A 153 8.32 11.99 -24.11
C TYR A 153 8.26 12.83 -25.40
N GLU A 154 8.26 14.17 -25.33
CA GLU A 154 8.38 15.02 -26.54
C GLU A 154 9.70 14.79 -27.29
N ASP A 155 10.76 14.46 -26.56
CA ASP A 155 12.09 14.15 -27.09
C ASP A 155 12.17 12.74 -27.72
N VAL A 156 11.05 12.02 -27.73
CA VAL A 156 10.86 10.76 -28.45
C VAL A 156 9.78 10.93 -29.52
N LEU A 157 8.65 11.54 -29.17
CA LEU A 157 7.47 11.73 -30.02
C LEU A 157 7.80 12.53 -31.28
N VAL A 158 8.26 13.78 -31.14
CA VAL A 158 8.51 14.65 -32.29
C VAL A 158 9.68 14.14 -33.14
N PRO A 159 10.82 13.69 -32.57
CA PRO A 159 11.90 13.11 -33.36
C PRO A 159 11.54 11.80 -34.07
N TYR A 160 10.60 11.00 -33.53
CA TYR A 160 10.08 9.82 -34.22
C TYR A 160 9.35 10.22 -35.51
N VAL A 161 8.37 11.13 -35.43
CA VAL A 161 7.59 11.61 -36.58
C VAL A 161 8.49 12.25 -37.64
N GLN A 162 9.52 12.97 -37.21
CA GLN A 162 10.53 13.56 -38.10
C GLN A 162 11.54 12.54 -38.66
N ASN A 163 11.36 11.24 -38.36
CA ASN A 163 12.19 10.14 -38.81
C ASN A 163 13.67 10.25 -38.38
N LYS A 164 13.92 10.88 -37.21
CA LYS A 164 15.25 11.15 -36.64
C LYS A 164 15.73 10.08 -35.65
N LEU A 165 14.87 9.11 -35.29
CA LEU A 165 15.18 8.06 -34.32
C LEU A 165 15.41 6.67 -34.94
N LYS A 166 16.04 6.62 -36.13
CA LYS A 166 16.40 5.35 -36.80
C LYS A 166 17.54 4.60 -36.11
N GLY A 167 17.68 3.31 -36.41
CA GLY A 167 18.87 2.51 -36.09
C GLY A 167 19.04 2.18 -34.60
N GLY A 168 17.94 1.84 -33.92
CA GLY A 168 17.98 1.51 -32.48
C GLY A 168 17.95 2.71 -31.55
N ASN A 169 17.83 3.93 -32.07
CA ASN A 169 17.91 5.16 -31.27
C ASN A 169 16.63 5.45 -30.48
N LEU A 170 15.47 4.98 -30.96
CA LEU A 170 14.20 5.04 -30.24
C LEU A 170 14.28 4.22 -28.94
N GLU A 171 14.67 2.96 -29.08
CA GLU A 171 14.82 1.97 -28.01
C GLU A 171 15.82 2.46 -26.97
N LYS A 172 16.99 2.98 -27.40
CA LYS A 172 17.97 3.57 -26.49
C LYS A 172 17.41 4.75 -25.68
N ARG A 173 16.59 5.62 -26.29
CA ARG A 173 15.97 6.75 -25.59
C ARG A 173 14.89 6.28 -24.62
N LEU A 174 14.04 5.33 -25.04
CA LEU A 174 13.00 4.75 -24.18
C LEU A 174 13.62 3.98 -23.01
N ASP A 175 14.67 3.20 -23.23
CA ASP A 175 15.45 2.56 -22.17
C ASP A 175 16.02 3.56 -21.17
N LYS A 176 16.52 4.69 -21.67
CA LYS A 176 17.02 5.77 -20.80
C LYS A 176 15.89 6.38 -19.97
N ILE A 177 14.73 6.63 -20.58
CA ILE A 177 13.53 7.12 -19.89
C ILE A 177 13.08 6.13 -18.82
N ASN A 178 12.95 4.83 -19.15
CA ASN A 178 12.51 3.81 -18.21
C ASN A 178 13.45 3.68 -17.01
N ARG A 179 14.78 3.72 -17.23
CA ARG A 179 15.76 3.72 -16.13
C ARG A 179 15.65 4.97 -15.27
N TRP A 180 15.45 6.13 -15.89
CA TRP A 180 15.27 7.39 -15.18
C TRP A 180 13.99 7.39 -14.34
N GLU A 181 12.85 7.00 -14.92
CA GLU A 181 11.56 6.90 -14.22
C GLU A 181 11.62 5.88 -13.06
N LYS A 182 12.33 4.76 -13.24
CA LYS A 182 12.57 3.81 -12.15
C LYS A 182 13.37 4.42 -11.00
N ALA A 183 14.41 5.20 -11.32
CA ALA A 183 15.23 5.87 -10.32
C ALA A 183 14.49 6.99 -9.56
N LEU A 184 13.35 7.48 -10.07
CA LEU A 184 12.52 8.45 -9.33
C LEU A 184 11.86 7.82 -8.10
N GLY A 185 11.62 6.51 -8.10
CA GLY A 185 11.12 5.80 -6.92
C GLY A 185 12.10 5.82 -5.76
N GLU A 186 13.42 5.82 -6.02
CA GLU A 186 14.46 5.97 -5.00
C GLU A 186 14.47 7.37 -4.36
N LYS A 187 13.82 8.34 -5.02
CA LYS A 187 13.59 9.71 -4.53
C LYS A 187 12.18 9.89 -3.96
N ASN A 188 11.46 8.79 -3.70
CA ASN A 188 10.08 8.77 -3.22
C ASN A 188 9.10 9.57 -4.09
N ILE A 189 9.34 9.60 -5.40
CA ILE A 189 8.43 10.19 -6.38
C ILE A 189 7.61 9.07 -7.04
N THR A 190 6.32 9.01 -6.71
CA THR A 190 5.36 8.14 -7.41
C THR A 190 5.03 8.76 -8.76
N VAL A 191 5.06 7.99 -9.85
CA VAL A 191 4.81 8.51 -11.21
C VAL A 191 3.51 7.93 -11.76
N VAL A 192 2.64 8.75 -12.34
CA VAL A 192 1.49 8.30 -13.15
C VAL A 192 1.44 9.06 -14.46
N LYS A 193 1.26 8.34 -15.58
CA LYS A 193 1.33 8.90 -16.93
C LYS A 193 0.01 8.69 -17.66
N PHE A 194 -0.51 9.75 -18.27
CA PHE A 194 -1.79 9.75 -18.97
C PHE A 194 -1.60 10.11 -20.43
N ALA A 195 -2.02 9.23 -21.34
CA ALA A 195 -2.08 9.50 -22.78
C ALA A 195 -3.53 9.78 -23.17
N LEU A 196 -3.84 11.05 -23.44
CA LEU A 196 -5.17 11.49 -23.85
C LEU A 196 -5.30 11.30 -25.36
N LEU A 197 -6.13 10.33 -25.77
CA LEU A 197 -6.38 10.02 -27.17
C LEU A 197 -7.74 10.53 -27.60
N VAL A 198 -7.74 11.49 -28.54
CA VAL A 198 -8.94 11.98 -29.22
C VAL A 198 -9.05 11.39 -30.62
N SER A 199 -10.27 11.20 -31.14
CA SER A 199 -10.47 10.74 -32.50
C SER A 199 -10.03 11.80 -33.51
N TYR A 200 -9.73 11.35 -34.74
CA TYR A 200 -9.43 12.25 -35.84
C TYR A 200 -10.58 13.22 -36.09
N LYS A 201 -11.83 12.81 -35.88
CA LYS A 201 -13.01 13.66 -35.99
C LYS A 201 -13.05 14.71 -34.87
N GLU A 202 -12.99 14.28 -33.61
CA GLU A 202 -13.04 15.18 -32.45
C GLU A 202 -11.91 16.23 -32.50
N GLN A 203 -10.70 15.86 -32.90
CA GLN A 203 -9.60 16.82 -33.04
C GLN A 203 -9.96 17.93 -34.05
N ALA A 204 -10.62 17.59 -35.17
CA ALA A 204 -11.06 18.57 -36.16
C ALA A 204 -12.06 19.56 -35.57
N GLU A 205 -13.07 19.04 -34.88
CA GLU A 205 -14.12 19.83 -34.25
C GLU A 205 -13.54 20.79 -33.19
N ARG A 206 -12.56 20.32 -32.40
CA ARG A 206 -11.88 21.17 -31.41
C ARG A 206 -10.98 22.23 -32.04
N LEU A 207 -10.34 21.93 -33.18
CA LEU A 207 -9.54 22.91 -33.91
C LEU A 207 -10.45 23.99 -34.52
N LEU A 208 -11.54 23.59 -35.18
CA LEU A 208 -12.55 24.51 -35.69
C LEU A 208 -13.12 25.38 -34.57
N GLU A 209 -13.47 24.79 -33.42
CA GLU A 209 -13.94 25.55 -32.26
C GLU A 209 -12.93 26.62 -31.80
N ARG A 210 -11.62 26.36 -31.88
CA ARG A 210 -10.59 27.37 -31.54
C ARG A 210 -10.51 28.49 -32.57
N VAL A 211 -10.70 28.18 -33.85
CA VAL A 211 -10.69 29.17 -34.94
C VAL A 211 -11.95 30.04 -34.89
N ASP A 212 -13.11 29.43 -34.66
CA ASP A 212 -14.41 30.09 -34.73
C ASP A 212 -14.72 30.94 -33.49
N ARG A 213 -14.18 30.57 -32.31
CA ARG A 213 -14.44 31.29 -31.06
C ARG A 213 -13.39 32.37 -30.76
N PRO A 214 -13.76 33.66 -30.72
CA PRO A 214 -12.82 34.74 -30.43
C PRO A 214 -12.03 34.57 -29.12
N ASP A 215 -12.65 34.02 -28.07
CA ASP A 215 -12.01 33.77 -26.76
C ASP A 215 -11.03 32.59 -26.75
N LYS A 216 -10.97 31.82 -27.85
CA LYS A 216 -10.09 30.65 -28.03
C LYS A 216 -9.08 30.81 -29.16
N GLN A 217 -9.22 31.79 -30.04
CA GLN A 217 -8.32 32.00 -31.19
C GLN A 217 -6.84 32.10 -30.80
N TRP A 218 -6.54 32.70 -29.65
CA TRP A 218 -5.16 32.77 -29.12
C TRP A 218 -4.53 31.40 -28.83
N LYS A 219 -5.32 30.33 -28.73
CA LYS A 219 -4.87 28.94 -28.52
C LYS A 219 -4.63 28.17 -29.81
N TYR A 220 -5.04 28.70 -30.96
CA TYR A 220 -4.83 28.06 -32.25
C TYR A 220 -3.46 28.45 -32.80
N SER A 221 -2.74 27.46 -33.34
CA SER A 221 -1.56 27.70 -34.16
C SER A 221 -1.74 27.08 -35.54
N PRO A 222 -1.31 27.71 -36.63
CA PRO A 222 -1.28 27.05 -37.94
C PRO A 222 -0.51 25.72 -37.93
N SER A 223 0.51 25.54 -37.08
CA SER A 223 1.20 24.26 -36.97
C SER A 223 0.32 23.12 -36.42
N ASP A 224 -0.83 23.43 -35.83
CA ASP A 224 -1.80 22.43 -35.36
C ASP A 224 -2.40 21.67 -36.55
N ILE A 225 -2.62 22.33 -37.71
CA ILE A 225 -3.11 21.66 -38.92
C ILE A 225 -2.02 20.82 -39.59
N ASP A 226 -0.77 21.27 -39.54
CA ASP A 226 0.39 20.49 -40.03
C ASP A 226 0.57 19.21 -39.22
N THR A 227 0.51 19.32 -37.89
CA THR A 227 0.55 18.17 -36.96
C THR A 227 -0.59 17.17 -37.25
N ARG A 228 -1.76 17.69 -37.63
CA ARG A 228 -2.90 16.86 -38.03
C ARG A 228 -2.68 16.14 -39.36
N ALA A 229 -1.92 16.71 -40.30
CA ALA A 229 -1.57 16.03 -41.55
C ALA A 229 -0.70 14.78 -41.27
N ASP A 230 0.16 14.86 -40.26
CA ASP A 230 1.02 13.74 -39.80
C ASP A 230 0.34 12.82 -38.77
N TRP A 231 -1.01 12.83 -38.70
CA TRP A 231 -1.78 12.12 -37.67
C TRP A 231 -1.33 10.67 -37.44
N PHE A 232 -1.21 9.89 -38.52
CA PHE A 232 -0.87 8.47 -38.44
C PHE A 232 0.55 8.22 -37.94
N GLU A 233 1.49 9.12 -38.25
CA GLU A 233 2.87 9.04 -37.73
C GLU A 233 2.88 9.31 -36.23
N TYR A 234 2.12 10.30 -35.77
CA TYR A 234 1.96 10.55 -34.33
C TYR A 234 1.27 9.40 -33.62
N GLN A 235 0.24 8.78 -34.20
CA GLN A 235 -0.38 7.58 -33.61
C GLN A 235 0.64 6.45 -33.48
N SER A 236 1.44 6.19 -34.52
CA SER A 236 2.48 5.16 -34.50
C SER A 236 3.53 5.45 -33.44
N ALA A 237 3.97 6.71 -33.31
CA ALA A 237 4.90 7.15 -32.28
C ALA A 237 4.34 6.94 -30.85
N TYR A 238 3.06 7.26 -30.62
CA TYR A 238 2.40 7.00 -29.35
C TYR A 238 2.33 5.51 -29.04
N GLU A 239 2.00 4.66 -30.01
CA GLU A 239 1.96 3.22 -29.82
C GLU A 239 3.31 2.67 -29.36
N GLU A 240 4.39 3.04 -30.04
CA GLU A 240 5.75 2.65 -29.68
C GLU A 240 6.13 3.10 -28.27
N ILE A 241 5.85 4.36 -27.94
CA ILE A 241 6.09 4.91 -26.60
C ILE A 241 5.32 4.13 -25.55
N LEU A 242 4.02 3.92 -25.74
CA LEU A 242 3.14 3.28 -24.77
C LEU A 242 3.52 1.80 -24.56
N GLN A 243 3.82 1.07 -25.63
CA GLN A 243 4.24 -0.34 -25.54
C GLN A 243 5.56 -0.52 -24.79
N ASN A 244 6.52 0.38 -25.02
CA ASN A 244 7.89 0.21 -24.53
C ASN A 244 8.21 1.02 -23.26
N SER A 245 7.25 1.78 -22.72
CA SER A 245 7.46 2.54 -21.47
C SER A 245 6.33 2.38 -20.44
N ASP A 246 5.39 1.46 -20.65
CA ASP A 246 4.42 1.09 -19.61
C ASP A 246 5.04 0.15 -18.58
N THR A 247 5.47 0.67 -17.43
CA THR A 247 6.15 -0.11 -16.37
C THR A 247 5.38 -0.07 -15.06
N ASP A 248 5.52 -1.08 -14.19
CA ASP A 248 4.78 -1.11 -12.92
C ASP A 248 5.13 0.08 -12.01
N ASN A 249 6.37 0.57 -12.03
CA ASN A 249 6.82 1.72 -11.25
C ASN A 249 6.46 3.09 -11.87
N ALA A 250 6.17 3.13 -13.17
CA ALA A 250 5.76 4.34 -13.88
C ALA A 250 4.69 3.95 -14.92
N PRO A 251 3.43 3.79 -14.48
CA PRO A 251 2.34 3.35 -15.32
C PRO A 251 1.90 4.35 -16.37
N TRP A 252 1.54 3.84 -17.55
CA TRP A 252 0.75 4.55 -18.55
C TRP A 252 -0.72 4.15 -18.49
N TYR A 253 -1.58 5.16 -18.52
CA TYR A 253 -3.02 5.03 -18.67
C TYR A 253 -3.46 5.71 -19.97
N ILE A 254 -4.13 4.96 -20.84
CA ILE A 254 -4.68 5.46 -22.10
C ILE A 254 -6.10 5.94 -21.82
N ILE A 255 -6.34 7.24 -22.00
CA ILE A 255 -7.60 7.89 -21.68
C ILE A 255 -8.34 8.21 -23.00
N PRO A 256 -9.50 7.58 -23.27
CA PRO A 256 -10.44 8.04 -24.29
C PRO A 256 -10.87 9.46 -23.95
N ALA A 257 -10.54 10.40 -24.84
CA ALA A 257 -10.59 11.82 -24.53
C ALA A 257 -11.58 12.59 -25.39
N ASP A 258 -12.41 11.95 -26.22
CA ASP A 258 -13.48 12.63 -26.96
C ASP A 258 -14.49 13.22 -25.97
N HIS A 259 -14.84 12.45 -24.95
CA HIS A 259 -15.63 12.92 -23.83
C HIS A 259 -14.76 13.58 -22.74
N LYS A 260 -14.66 14.92 -22.79
CA LYS A 260 -13.91 15.71 -21.78
C LYS A 260 -14.32 15.40 -20.34
N TRP A 261 -15.59 15.08 -20.09
CA TRP A 261 -16.11 14.75 -18.77
C TRP A 261 -15.55 13.40 -18.29
N TYR A 262 -15.52 12.39 -19.16
CA TYR A 262 -14.99 11.07 -18.84
C TYR A 262 -13.48 11.13 -18.58
N ALA A 263 -12.73 11.83 -19.44
CA ALA A 263 -11.29 12.00 -19.24
C ALA A 263 -10.95 12.63 -17.89
N ARG A 264 -11.71 13.65 -17.46
CA ARG A 264 -11.53 14.27 -16.13
C ARG A 264 -11.92 13.32 -15.01
N HIS A 265 -12.98 12.56 -15.18
CA HIS A 265 -13.45 11.60 -14.20
C HIS A 265 -12.43 10.48 -13.98
N ALA A 266 -11.98 9.83 -15.05
CA ALA A 266 -10.99 8.76 -15.01
C ALA A 266 -9.64 9.21 -14.42
N ILE A 267 -9.15 10.39 -14.83
CA ILE A 267 -7.88 10.93 -14.31
C ILE A 267 -8.00 11.27 -12.81
N THR A 268 -9.10 11.92 -12.40
CA THR A 268 -9.35 12.18 -10.97
C THR A 268 -9.35 10.88 -10.17
N GLU A 269 -10.09 9.87 -10.65
CA GLU A 269 -10.17 8.57 -9.97
C GLU A 269 -8.79 7.92 -9.81
N ILE A 270 -7.98 7.88 -10.88
CA ILE A 270 -6.64 7.28 -10.84
C ILE A 270 -5.71 8.06 -9.89
N ILE A 271 -5.73 9.40 -9.93
CA ILE A 271 -4.90 10.23 -9.04
C ILE A 271 -5.31 10.00 -7.58
N SER A 272 -6.60 10.03 -7.27
CA SER A 272 -7.09 9.82 -5.89
C SER A 272 -6.75 8.44 -5.35
N ARG A 273 -6.88 7.38 -6.17
CA ARG A 273 -6.46 6.02 -5.80
C ARG A 273 -4.96 5.95 -5.55
N THR A 274 -4.17 6.59 -6.40
CA THR A 274 -2.71 6.65 -6.25
C THR A 274 -2.30 7.37 -4.96
N LEU A 275 -2.94 8.51 -4.64
CA LEU A 275 -2.69 9.22 -3.38
C LEU A 275 -3.13 8.39 -2.17
N ALA A 276 -4.23 7.64 -2.28
CA ALA A 276 -4.66 6.71 -1.24
C ALA A 276 -3.62 5.59 -1.02
N ASP A 277 -3.04 5.02 -2.10
CA ASP A 277 -1.94 4.04 -2.01
C ASP A 277 -0.71 4.62 -1.30
N MET A 278 -0.38 5.89 -1.58
CA MET A 278 0.74 6.60 -0.95
C MET A 278 0.54 6.82 0.55
N ASN A 279 -0.71 6.75 1.02
CA ASN A 279 -1.14 6.83 2.42
C ASN A 279 -0.53 8.01 3.23
N PRO A 280 -0.56 9.26 2.72
CA PRO A 280 -0.05 10.41 3.45
C PRO A 280 -0.82 10.64 4.76
N GLN A 281 -0.11 10.99 5.83
CA GLN A 281 -0.68 11.18 7.17
C GLN A 281 -0.50 12.62 7.67
N TRP A 282 -1.34 13.05 8.62
CA TRP A 282 -1.06 14.25 9.38
C TRP A 282 0.22 14.08 10.19
N PRO A 283 1.16 15.05 10.14
CA PRO A 283 2.39 14.98 10.92
C PRO A 283 2.12 15.14 12.40
N LYS A 284 3.07 14.69 13.24
CA LYS A 284 3.01 14.96 14.67
C LYS A 284 3.49 16.40 14.93
N PRO A 285 2.90 17.09 15.92
CA PRO A 285 3.39 18.41 16.32
C PRO A 285 4.84 18.31 16.83
N THR A 286 5.67 19.26 16.43
CA THR A 286 7.07 19.38 16.88
C THR A 286 7.22 20.08 18.24
N TYR A 287 6.08 20.43 18.84
CA TYR A 287 5.96 21.10 20.13
C TYR A 287 5.07 20.29 21.08
N ASP A 288 5.20 20.54 22.38
CA ASP A 288 4.32 19.97 23.40
C ASP A 288 2.97 20.68 23.35
N VAL A 289 1.95 19.95 22.88
CA VAL A 289 0.58 20.46 22.69
C VAL A 289 -0.01 20.94 24.01
N GLU A 290 0.21 20.22 25.12
CA GLU A 290 -0.37 20.58 26.42
C GLU A 290 0.32 21.81 27.00
N ALA A 291 1.64 21.91 26.84
CA ALA A 291 2.39 23.10 27.26
C ALA A 291 1.97 24.35 26.47
N GLU A 292 1.86 24.25 25.15
CA GLU A 292 1.41 25.38 24.31
C GLU A 292 -0.06 25.72 24.56
N ARG A 293 -0.92 24.72 24.78
CA ARG A 293 -2.31 24.96 25.20
C ARG A 293 -2.34 25.75 26.50
N ALA A 294 -1.57 25.37 27.52
CA ALA A 294 -1.50 26.12 28.78
C ALA A 294 -1.05 27.58 28.58
N ARG A 295 -0.08 27.83 27.68
CA ARG A 295 0.37 29.18 27.33
C ARG A 295 -0.73 30.01 26.66
N ILE A 296 -1.50 29.42 25.76
CA ILE A 296 -2.62 30.09 25.08
C ILE A 296 -3.74 30.39 26.07
N LEU A 297 -4.15 29.41 26.88
CA LEU A 297 -5.21 29.60 27.88
C LEU A 297 -4.87 30.73 28.87
N ALA A 298 -3.58 30.89 29.22
CA ALA A 298 -3.12 31.99 30.08
C ALA A 298 -3.26 33.40 29.45
N THR A 299 -3.52 33.49 28.14
CA THR A 299 -3.75 34.76 27.43
C THR A 299 -5.23 35.10 27.24
N MET A 300 -6.13 34.19 27.62
CA MET A 300 -7.57 34.32 27.42
C MET A 300 -8.26 34.70 28.74
N ASP A 301 -9.31 35.51 28.66
CA ASP A 301 -10.19 35.75 29.81
C ASP A 301 -11.20 34.61 30.01
N SER A 302 -11.93 34.64 31.12
CA SER A 302 -12.84 33.56 31.50
C SER A 302 -14.01 33.37 30.52
N GLU A 303 -14.51 34.46 29.92
CA GLU A 303 -15.62 34.40 28.97
C GLU A 303 -15.15 33.77 27.65
N GLN A 304 -13.99 34.20 27.13
CA GLN A 304 -13.36 33.63 25.94
C GLN A 304 -13.02 32.14 26.10
N LEU A 305 -12.58 31.73 27.29
CA LEU A 305 -12.28 30.33 27.61
C LEU A 305 -13.54 29.47 27.59
N GLU A 306 -14.61 29.96 28.22
CA GLU A 306 -15.90 29.26 28.26
C GLU A 306 -16.49 29.10 26.86
N ASP A 307 -16.46 30.16 26.03
CA ASP A 307 -16.88 30.11 24.63
C ASP A 307 -16.08 29.09 23.82
N TYR A 308 -14.75 29.07 23.95
CA TYR A 308 -13.90 28.12 23.24
C TYR A 308 -14.17 26.65 23.65
N GLU A 309 -14.28 26.36 24.95
CA GLU A 309 -14.53 24.99 25.42
C GLU A 309 -15.93 24.51 25.03
N ASN A 310 -16.93 25.40 25.03
CA ASN A 310 -18.27 25.10 24.52
C ASN A 310 -18.23 24.78 23.01
N GLU A 311 -17.60 25.63 22.20
CA GLU A 311 -17.45 25.37 20.76
C GLU A 311 -16.64 24.09 20.48
N LYS A 312 -15.60 23.82 21.27
CA LYS A 312 -14.79 22.61 21.14
C LYS A 312 -15.62 21.37 21.45
N ALA A 313 -16.39 21.37 22.55
CA ALA A 313 -17.25 20.27 22.92
C ALA A 313 -18.31 19.96 21.85
N GLU A 314 -18.78 20.98 21.12
CA GLU A 314 -19.68 20.81 19.97
C GLU A 314 -18.95 20.27 18.72
N LYS A 315 -17.74 20.78 18.42
CA LYS A 315 -17.02 20.48 17.16
C LYS A 315 -16.20 19.18 17.22
N GLU A 316 -15.69 18.77 18.38
CA GLU A 316 -14.77 17.63 18.53
C GLU A 316 -15.41 16.27 18.16
N PRO A 317 -16.66 15.95 18.54
CA PRO A 317 -17.35 14.75 18.07
C PRO A 317 -17.56 14.76 16.55
N LYS A 318 -17.85 15.93 15.97
CA LYS A 318 -18.04 16.09 14.52
C LYS A 318 -16.73 15.83 13.77
N ARG A 319 -15.62 16.45 14.19
CA ARG A 319 -14.28 16.22 13.62
C ARG A 319 -13.86 14.76 13.71
N SER A 320 -14.12 14.11 14.84
CA SER A 320 -13.81 12.68 15.04
C SER A 320 -14.59 11.78 14.09
N ARG A 321 -15.86 12.11 13.84
CA ARG A 321 -16.70 11.40 12.87
C ARG A 321 -16.27 11.66 11.43
N GLU A 322 -15.90 12.89 11.10
CA GLU A 322 -15.37 13.27 9.78
C GLU A 322 -14.06 12.54 9.48
N GLU A 323 -13.12 12.46 10.44
CA GLU A 323 -11.88 11.68 10.28
C GLU A 323 -12.16 10.18 10.08
N ALA A 324 -13.12 9.61 10.81
CA ALA A 324 -13.50 8.21 10.66
C ALA A 324 -14.16 7.93 9.29
N ASP A 325 -15.04 8.83 8.83
CA ASP A 325 -15.70 8.76 7.52
C ASP A 325 -14.68 8.92 6.38
N PHE A 326 -13.74 9.85 6.52
CA PHE A 326 -12.64 10.01 5.58
C PHE A 326 -11.79 8.75 5.48
N LYS A 327 -11.38 8.16 6.60
CA LYS A 327 -10.64 6.88 6.62
C LYS A 327 -11.42 5.76 5.93
N ALA A 328 -12.73 5.69 6.13
CA ALA A 328 -13.57 4.70 5.46
C ALA A 328 -13.59 4.92 3.94
N LYS A 329 -13.79 6.15 3.48
CA LYS A 329 -13.77 6.52 2.05
C LYS A 329 -12.42 6.25 1.38
N VAL A 330 -11.31 6.54 2.06
CA VAL A 330 -9.96 6.23 1.57
C VAL A 330 -9.74 4.72 1.47
N ALA A 331 -10.28 3.93 2.41
CA ALA A 331 -10.21 2.48 2.34
C ALA A 331 -11.04 1.92 1.16
N GLU A 332 -12.21 2.49 0.86
CA GLU A 332 -13.04 2.11 -0.30
C GLU A 332 -12.37 2.42 -1.64
N LEU A 333 -11.58 3.50 -1.70
CA LEU A 333 -10.80 3.88 -2.87
C LEU A 333 -9.75 2.86 -3.28
N ASN A 334 -9.36 2.02 -2.34
CA ASN A 334 -8.40 0.99 -2.60
C ASN A 334 -9.01 -0.33 -2.13
N PRO A 335 -9.95 -0.91 -2.90
CA PRO A 335 -10.34 -2.28 -2.64
C PRO A 335 -9.14 -3.19 -2.87
N ASP A 336 -8.24 -2.83 -3.79
CA ASP A 336 -6.89 -3.39 -3.89
C ASP A 336 -5.87 -2.74 -2.93
N ALA A 337 -6.25 -2.00 -1.87
CA ALA A 337 -5.44 -1.98 -0.65
C ALA A 337 -5.59 -3.31 0.09
N ASP A 338 -6.46 -4.20 -0.39
CA ASP A 338 -6.23 -5.64 -0.30
C ASP A 338 -4.81 -6.00 -0.82
N ALA A 339 -4.17 -5.21 -1.70
CA ALA A 339 -2.75 -5.29 -2.06
C ALA A 339 -1.78 -4.62 -1.06
N ALA A 340 -2.23 -4.13 0.10
CA ALA A 340 -1.36 -4.17 1.28
C ALA A 340 -0.93 -5.62 1.53
N THR A 341 -1.75 -6.61 1.17
CA THR A 341 -1.28 -7.97 0.93
C THR A 341 -0.81 -8.15 -0.52
N VAL A 342 0.24 -7.43 -0.96
CA VAL A 342 1.03 -7.89 -2.12
C VAL A 342 1.43 -9.32 -1.78
N THR A 343 0.75 -10.27 -2.41
CA THR A 343 1.00 -11.68 -2.16
C THR A 343 2.17 -12.05 -3.02
N ARG A 344 3.33 -12.15 -2.38
CA ARG A 344 4.54 -12.64 -3.03
C ARG A 344 4.52 -14.15 -2.98
N LYS A 345 4.65 -14.78 -4.14
CA LYS A 345 4.82 -16.22 -4.28
C LYS A 345 6.30 -16.52 -4.44
N PHE A 346 6.75 -17.54 -3.74
CA PHE A 346 8.14 -17.97 -3.69
C PHE A 346 8.22 -19.42 -4.11
N ASP A 347 8.52 -19.64 -5.39
CA ASP A 347 8.60 -20.96 -5.98
C ASP A 347 10.07 -21.41 -6.03
N GLY A 348 10.45 -22.25 -5.07
CA GLY A 348 11.74 -22.94 -5.03
C GLY A 348 11.69 -24.27 -5.77
N LYS A 349 12.84 -24.96 -5.85
CA LYS A 349 12.94 -26.25 -6.54
C LYS A 349 12.10 -27.34 -5.88
N ASN A 350 12.07 -27.31 -4.54
CA ASN A 350 11.45 -28.35 -3.72
C ASN A 350 10.34 -27.82 -2.80
N ALA A 351 10.11 -26.50 -2.77
CA ALA A 351 9.14 -25.92 -1.86
C ALA A 351 8.49 -24.68 -2.48
N HIS A 352 7.21 -24.52 -2.20
CA HIS A 352 6.46 -23.31 -2.54
C HIS A 352 6.10 -22.56 -1.27
N GLY A 353 6.08 -21.23 -1.35
CA GLY A 353 5.64 -20.40 -0.23
C GLY A 353 4.97 -19.13 -0.68
N ALA A 354 4.35 -18.45 0.26
CA ALA A 354 3.80 -17.13 0.03
C ALA A 354 3.93 -16.26 1.27
N ALA A 355 4.03 -14.95 1.06
CA ALA A 355 3.95 -13.95 2.11
C ALA A 355 3.23 -12.69 1.62
N TYR A 356 2.68 -11.94 2.56
CA TYR A 356 2.15 -10.61 2.37
C TYR A 356 3.21 -9.57 2.72
N ASP A 357 3.26 -8.45 1.98
CA ASP A 357 4.09 -7.31 2.38
C ASP A 357 3.56 -6.62 3.65
N PHE A 358 2.23 -6.53 3.81
CA PHE A 358 1.64 -6.12 5.07
C PHE A 358 1.95 -7.13 6.18
N GLY A 359 2.52 -6.60 7.27
CA GLY A 359 3.06 -7.35 8.38
C GLY A 359 4.27 -8.22 8.06
N ALA A 360 4.81 -8.17 6.83
CA ALA A 360 5.75 -9.16 6.28
C ALA A 360 5.31 -10.61 6.57
N GLN A 361 4.00 -10.85 6.49
CA GLN A 361 3.38 -12.04 7.06
C GLN A 361 3.54 -13.24 6.12
N VAL A 362 4.27 -14.27 6.57
CA VAL A 362 4.36 -15.55 5.85
C VAL A 362 3.01 -16.25 5.94
N THR A 363 2.41 -16.59 4.81
CA THR A 363 1.05 -17.15 4.74
C THR A 363 0.98 -18.59 4.25
N SER A 364 2.01 -19.07 3.57
CA SER A 364 2.04 -20.43 3.02
C SER A 364 3.45 -21.01 3.03
N TRP A 365 3.56 -22.30 3.32
CA TRP A 365 4.78 -23.09 3.13
C TRP A 365 4.43 -24.55 2.80
N LYS A 366 4.86 -24.98 1.62
CA LYS A 366 4.58 -26.27 0.99
C LYS A 366 5.87 -26.95 0.54
N PRO A 367 6.63 -27.59 1.44
CA PRO A 367 7.90 -28.27 1.14
C PRO A 367 7.77 -29.61 0.40
N ASP A 368 6.55 -30.13 0.26
CA ASP A 368 6.21 -31.41 -0.39
C ASP A 368 4.86 -31.31 -1.13
N GLY A 369 4.46 -30.07 -1.47
CA GLY A 369 3.14 -29.76 -2.01
C GLY A 369 2.02 -29.69 -0.96
N THR A 370 2.24 -30.18 0.27
CA THR A 370 1.26 -30.11 1.36
C THR A 370 1.46 -28.84 2.17
N GLU A 371 0.37 -28.11 2.40
CA GLU A 371 0.39 -26.90 3.25
C GLU A 371 0.69 -27.25 4.71
N ARG A 372 1.69 -26.57 5.29
CA ARG A 372 2.13 -26.77 6.68
C ARG A 372 1.79 -25.60 7.59
N LEU A 373 1.37 -24.46 7.04
CA LEU A 373 0.87 -23.32 7.83
C LEU A 373 -0.66 -23.26 7.77
N TRP A 374 -1.28 -22.93 8.88
CA TRP A 374 -2.72 -22.66 8.90
C TRP A 374 -2.95 -21.17 8.69
N LEU A 375 -3.82 -20.83 7.75
CA LEU A 375 -4.30 -19.48 7.51
C LEU A 375 -5.82 -19.48 7.67
N SER A 376 -6.39 -18.43 8.27
CA SER A 376 -7.84 -18.28 8.33
C SER A 376 -8.47 -18.35 6.94
N SER A 377 -9.65 -18.99 6.83
CA SER A 377 -10.42 -18.98 5.58
C SER A 377 -11.12 -17.66 5.31
N LYS A 378 -11.16 -16.74 6.29
CA LYS A 378 -11.68 -15.40 6.07
C LYS A 378 -10.61 -14.54 5.39
N ALA A 379 -11.03 -13.82 4.36
CA ALA A 379 -10.21 -12.77 3.78
C ALA A 379 -9.83 -11.76 4.87
N PRO A 380 -8.56 -11.31 4.91
CA PRO A 380 -8.16 -10.25 5.81
C PRO A 380 -8.97 -8.97 5.53
N LYS A 381 -9.18 -8.16 6.56
CA LYS A 381 -9.76 -6.82 6.43
C LYS A 381 -8.63 -5.81 6.31
N HIS A 382 -8.85 -4.72 5.56
CA HIS A 382 -7.86 -3.67 5.36
C HIS A 382 -7.30 -3.11 6.69
N GLY A 383 -5.97 -3.09 6.82
CA GLY A 383 -5.27 -2.59 8.01
C GLY A 383 -5.28 -3.54 9.23
N ASP A 384 -6.07 -4.62 9.18
CA ASP A 384 -6.11 -5.62 10.24
C ASP A 384 -5.07 -6.71 9.97
N PRO A 385 -4.30 -7.13 10.99
CA PRO A 385 -3.43 -8.31 10.88
C PRO A 385 -4.23 -9.54 10.47
N THR A 386 -3.71 -10.33 9.53
CA THR A 386 -4.34 -11.60 9.16
C THR A 386 -4.12 -12.62 10.28
N ARG A 387 -5.14 -13.42 10.62
CA ARG A 387 -4.94 -14.56 11.53
C ARG A 387 -4.44 -15.79 10.78
N GLY A 388 -3.37 -16.38 11.29
CA GLY A 388 -2.71 -17.53 10.70
C GLY A 388 -1.36 -17.18 10.06
N GLY A 389 -0.71 -18.14 9.43
CA GLY A 389 0.63 -17.98 8.90
C GLY A 389 1.64 -17.70 10.02
N VAL A 390 2.49 -16.69 9.85
CA VAL A 390 3.44 -16.23 10.86
C VAL A 390 3.38 -14.71 11.05
N PRO A 391 2.46 -14.21 11.90
CA PRO A 391 2.47 -12.83 12.34
C PRO A 391 3.73 -12.49 13.15
N ILE A 392 4.22 -11.26 12.98
CA ILE A 392 5.34 -10.71 13.75
C ILE A 392 4.79 -9.87 14.91
N CYS A 393 5.04 -10.29 16.14
CA CYS A 393 4.72 -9.51 17.34
C CYS A 393 5.93 -8.64 17.70
N LEU A 394 5.81 -7.31 17.58
CA LEU A 394 6.87 -6.33 17.88
C LEU A 394 6.25 -4.92 17.95
N PRO A 395 6.59 -4.04 18.91
CA PRO A 395 7.62 -4.18 19.95
C PRO A 395 7.12 -4.78 21.27
N TRP A 396 5.91 -5.34 21.28
CA TRP A 396 5.40 -6.10 22.42
C TRP A 396 4.67 -7.36 21.99
N PHE A 397 4.56 -8.34 22.90
CA PHE A 397 3.89 -9.61 22.64
C PHE A 397 2.41 -9.58 23.03
N GLY A 398 2.06 -9.62 24.31
CA GLY A 398 0.66 -9.63 24.72
C GLY A 398 0.07 -8.22 24.64
N ASN A 399 -0.29 -7.70 25.80
CA ASN A 399 -0.56 -6.29 26.01
C ASN A 399 0.69 -5.61 26.60
N GLY A 400 1.89 -6.06 26.23
CA GLY A 400 3.15 -5.66 26.85
C GLY A 400 3.35 -6.21 28.26
N VAL A 401 4.54 -5.95 28.81
CA VAL A 401 4.97 -6.40 30.15
C VAL A 401 4.07 -5.83 31.25
N ASP A 402 3.60 -4.59 31.09
CA ASP A 402 2.70 -3.92 32.03
C ASP A 402 1.21 -4.23 31.80
N GLY A 403 0.89 -4.96 30.73
CA GLY A 403 -0.48 -5.31 30.36
C GLY A 403 -1.31 -4.14 29.81
N LYS A 404 -0.70 -2.99 29.49
CA LYS A 404 -1.42 -1.78 29.07
C LYS A 404 -1.33 -1.49 27.57
N GLN A 405 -0.48 -2.18 26.84
CA GLN A 405 -0.27 -1.91 25.42
C GLN A 405 -1.47 -2.35 24.58
N THR A 406 -1.82 -1.49 23.63
CA THR A 406 -2.85 -1.71 22.63
C THR A 406 -2.31 -1.23 21.27
N PRO A 407 -2.56 -1.96 20.17
CA PRO A 407 -3.25 -3.25 20.08
C PRO A 407 -2.45 -4.40 20.73
N LYS A 408 -3.08 -5.56 20.97
CA LYS A 408 -2.34 -6.77 21.38
C LYS A 408 -1.35 -7.17 20.27
N HIS A 409 -0.19 -7.73 20.62
CA HIS A 409 0.81 -8.24 19.66
C HIS A 409 1.54 -7.19 18.82
N GLY A 410 1.73 -6.00 19.38
CA GLY A 410 2.59 -5.00 18.77
C GLY A 410 1.99 -4.36 17.53
N LEU A 411 2.80 -3.48 16.94
CA LEU A 411 2.45 -2.67 15.78
C LEU A 411 2.93 -3.30 14.48
N ALA A 412 4.03 -4.06 14.51
CA ALA A 412 4.73 -4.52 13.31
C ALA A 412 3.88 -5.31 12.32
N ARG A 413 2.98 -6.18 12.81
CA ARG A 413 2.05 -6.96 11.99
C ARG A 413 0.93 -6.14 11.32
N SER A 414 0.78 -4.88 11.74
CA SER A 414 -0.17 -3.91 11.19
C SER A 414 0.51 -2.84 10.34
N GLN A 415 1.80 -3.03 9.99
CA GLN A 415 2.55 -2.10 9.15
C GLN A 415 2.73 -2.67 7.75
N SER A 416 2.84 -1.80 6.74
CA SER A 416 3.32 -2.18 5.42
C SER A 416 4.84 -2.29 5.44
N TRP A 417 5.39 -3.49 5.25
CA TRP A 417 6.84 -3.68 5.18
C TRP A 417 7.33 -3.48 3.75
N GLN A 418 8.51 -2.87 3.60
CA GLN A 418 9.15 -2.72 2.31
C GLN A 418 9.81 -4.05 1.92
N PHE A 419 9.38 -4.64 0.80
CA PHE A 419 10.09 -5.76 0.20
C PHE A 419 11.44 -5.28 -0.35
N VAL A 420 12.52 -5.82 0.19
CA VAL A 420 13.89 -5.46 -0.20
C VAL A 420 14.33 -6.26 -1.42
N GLY A 421 13.92 -7.52 -1.51
CA GLY A 421 14.25 -8.39 -2.64
C GLY A 421 14.22 -9.87 -2.29
N GLN A 422 14.54 -10.69 -3.29
CA GLN A 422 14.68 -12.12 -3.15
C GLN A 422 15.85 -12.66 -3.98
N HIS A 423 16.38 -13.81 -3.59
CA HIS A 423 17.34 -14.57 -4.39
C HIS A 423 17.14 -16.07 -4.19
N GLN A 424 17.68 -16.87 -5.10
CA GLN A 424 17.71 -18.32 -4.98
C GLN A 424 19.05 -18.78 -4.37
N ASP A 425 19.00 -19.77 -3.49
CA ASP A 425 20.17 -20.38 -2.88
C ASP A 425 19.94 -21.88 -2.65
N GLY A 426 20.74 -22.75 -3.29
CA GLY A 426 20.65 -24.20 -3.07
C GLY A 426 19.25 -24.81 -3.26
N GLY A 427 18.44 -24.26 -4.17
CA GLY A 427 17.06 -24.72 -4.44
C GLY A 427 15.98 -24.15 -3.51
N ARG A 428 16.33 -23.29 -2.55
CA ARG A 428 15.39 -22.50 -1.74
C ARG A 428 15.30 -21.06 -2.24
N VAL A 429 14.21 -20.39 -1.95
CA VAL A 429 14.06 -18.94 -2.17
C VAL A 429 14.24 -18.22 -0.84
N ILE A 430 15.12 -17.22 -0.82
CA ILE A 430 15.32 -16.35 0.34
C ILE A 430 14.76 -14.97 0.00
N ALA A 431 13.80 -14.52 0.79
CA ALA A 431 13.10 -13.26 0.63
C ALA A 431 13.35 -12.36 1.84
N LYS A 432 13.48 -11.05 1.62
CA LYS A 432 13.80 -10.08 2.67
C LYS A 432 12.87 -8.87 2.64
N TRP A 433 12.46 -8.46 3.83
CA TRP A 433 11.69 -7.25 4.10
C TRP A 433 12.41 -6.35 5.10
N ALA A 434 12.14 -5.05 5.01
CA ALA A 434 12.56 -4.05 5.97
C ALA A 434 11.33 -3.28 6.46
N LEU A 435 11.26 -3.08 7.77
CA LEU A 435 10.22 -2.26 8.37
C LEU A 435 10.57 -0.78 8.18
N PRO A 436 9.63 0.06 7.71
CA PRO A 436 9.87 1.50 7.58
C PRO A 436 10.29 2.13 8.91
N LYS A 437 11.14 3.15 8.83
CA LYS A 437 11.62 3.87 10.01
C LYS A 437 10.44 4.51 10.74
N GLY A 438 10.42 4.41 12.07
CA GLY A 438 9.36 4.98 12.90
C GLY A 438 8.05 4.19 12.90
N ALA A 439 7.94 3.08 12.16
CA ALA A 439 6.72 2.29 12.08
C ALA A 439 6.33 1.57 13.40
N LEU A 440 7.22 1.56 14.39
CA LEU A 440 6.95 1.04 15.74
C LEU A 440 6.70 2.15 16.77
N ALA A 441 6.69 3.42 16.35
CA ALA A 441 6.50 4.55 17.26
C ALA A 441 5.07 4.59 17.80
N THR A 442 4.90 4.58 19.12
CA THR A 442 3.63 4.94 19.76
C THR A 442 3.40 6.46 19.75
N GLU A 443 2.23 6.90 20.22
CA GLU A 443 1.88 8.33 20.36
C GLU A 443 2.91 9.09 21.20
N ASN A 444 3.36 8.50 22.32
CA ASN A 444 4.41 9.04 23.19
C ASN A 444 5.85 8.77 22.70
N GLY A 445 6.03 8.30 21.47
CA GLY A 445 7.34 8.15 20.82
C GLY A 445 8.17 6.96 21.29
N LEU A 446 7.61 6.04 22.08
CA LEU A 446 8.33 4.81 22.44
C LEU A 446 8.61 3.97 21.19
N TRP A 447 9.77 3.32 21.15
CA TRP A 447 10.24 2.46 20.06
C TRP A 447 10.40 3.11 18.67
N ALA A 448 10.30 4.44 18.56
CA ALA A 448 10.51 5.16 17.29
C ALA A 448 11.89 4.89 16.65
N ASP A 449 12.88 4.60 17.50
CA ASP A 449 14.26 4.32 17.12
C ASP A 449 14.54 2.82 16.85
N LEU A 450 13.55 1.94 16.98
CA LEU A 450 13.72 0.54 16.60
C LEU A 450 13.47 0.37 15.10
N SER A 451 14.45 -0.19 14.40
CA SER A 451 14.32 -0.69 13.03
C SER A 451 14.24 -2.22 13.04
N ALA A 452 13.64 -2.82 12.00
CA ALA A 452 13.57 -4.26 11.88
C ALA A 452 13.76 -4.73 10.44
N THR A 453 14.43 -5.87 10.28
CA THR A 453 14.47 -6.62 9.01
C THR A 453 14.00 -8.04 9.24
N TYR A 454 13.33 -8.60 8.24
CA TYR A 454 12.79 -9.94 8.30
C TYR A 454 13.23 -10.71 7.06
N GLU A 455 13.87 -11.85 7.27
CA GLU A 455 14.33 -12.74 6.21
C GLU A 455 13.65 -14.10 6.33
N VAL A 456 13.17 -14.62 5.21
CA VAL A 456 12.44 -15.88 5.13
C VAL A 456 13.07 -16.77 4.06
N SER A 457 13.40 -18.00 4.44
CA SER A 457 13.92 -19.03 3.55
C SER A 457 12.85 -20.11 3.32
N PHE A 458 12.35 -20.20 2.10
CA PHE A 458 11.37 -21.19 1.65
C PHE A 458 12.09 -22.37 0.97
N GLY A 459 12.25 -23.48 1.71
CA GLY A 459 12.82 -24.73 1.21
C GLY A 459 12.19 -25.94 1.91
N ASN A 460 12.89 -27.08 1.92
CA ASN A 460 12.48 -28.28 2.69
C ASN A 460 12.31 -28.00 4.19
N LYS A 461 12.90 -26.91 4.67
CA LYS A 461 12.65 -26.29 5.96
C LYS A 461 12.20 -24.85 5.72
N LEU A 462 11.27 -24.37 6.53
CA LEU A 462 10.97 -22.94 6.63
C LEU A 462 11.89 -22.34 7.69
N ARG A 463 12.65 -21.30 7.32
CA ARG A 463 13.49 -20.55 8.26
C ARG A 463 13.09 -19.09 8.26
N LEU A 464 12.89 -18.55 9.44
CA LEU A 464 12.47 -17.19 9.68
C LEU A 464 13.55 -16.51 10.53
N GLN A 465 13.94 -15.30 10.16
CA GLN A 465 14.93 -14.52 10.90
C GLN A 465 14.44 -13.08 11.04
N LEU A 466 14.05 -12.70 12.25
CA LEU A 466 13.70 -11.32 12.61
C LEU A 466 14.91 -10.67 13.30
N THR A 467 15.44 -9.61 12.72
CA THR A 467 16.51 -8.81 13.33
C THR A 467 15.99 -7.42 13.66
N VAL A 468 16.08 -7.04 14.94
CA VAL A 468 15.68 -5.74 15.46
C VAL A 468 16.93 -4.96 15.84
N THR A 469 17.05 -3.72 15.41
CA THR A 469 18.19 -2.84 15.73
C THR A 469 17.69 -1.59 16.44
N ASN A 470 18.41 -1.17 17.48
CA ASN A 470 18.19 0.12 18.12
C ASN A 470 19.08 1.19 17.46
N GLU A 471 18.48 2.02 16.61
CA GLU A 471 19.14 3.13 15.90
C GLU A 471 19.25 4.40 16.77
N GLY A 472 18.70 4.36 17.98
CA GLY A 472 18.56 5.50 18.87
C GLY A 472 19.78 5.76 19.75
N LYS A 473 19.65 6.74 20.64
CA LYS A 473 20.70 7.15 21.59
C LYS A 473 20.53 6.57 22.99
N LYS A 474 19.39 5.94 23.29
CA LYS A 474 19.07 5.35 24.60
C LYS A 474 18.80 3.86 24.45
N ALA A 475 18.99 3.11 25.53
CA ALA A 475 18.58 1.70 25.55
C ALA A 475 17.05 1.60 25.50
N VAL A 476 16.54 0.59 24.79
CA VAL A 476 15.10 0.37 24.58
C VAL A 476 14.75 -1.06 25.01
N ASP A 477 13.71 -1.18 25.83
CA ASP A 477 13.14 -2.46 26.22
C ASP A 477 12.01 -2.83 25.26
N PHE A 478 11.92 -4.08 24.82
CA PHE A 478 10.84 -4.55 23.95
C PHE A 478 10.65 -6.06 24.09
N GLU A 479 9.47 -6.55 23.71
CA GLU A 479 9.21 -7.98 23.53
C GLU A 479 9.10 -8.28 22.03
N ASN A 480 9.37 -9.52 21.65
CA ASN A 480 9.11 -9.97 20.29
C ASN A 480 8.62 -11.41 20.24
N ALA A 481 7.87 -11.75 19.19
CA ALA A 481 7.54 -13.14 18.89
C ALA A 481 7.31 -13.38 17.39
N LEU A 482 7.55 -14.61 16.96
CA LEU A 482 7.10 -15.16 15.68
C LEU A 482 5.92 -16.10 15.97
N HIS A 483 4.71 -15.58 15.80
CA HIS A 483 3.46 -16.21 16.23
C HIS A 483 3.01 -17.33 15.25
N THR A 484 3.83 -18.37 15.09
CA THR A 484 3.69 -19.35 14.00
C THR A 484 2.48 -20.28 14.18
N TYR A 485 1.52 -20.22 13.26
CA TYR A 485 0.34 -21.11 13.18
C TYR A 485 0.66 -22.35 12.34
N LEU A 486 0.99 -23.46 13.00
CA LEU A 486 1.24 -24.74 12.33
C LEU A 486 -0.07 -25.45 12.05
N LYS A 487 -0.26 -25.90 10.81
CA LYS A 487 -1.42 -26.68 10.42
C LYS A 487 -1.32 -28.10 10.97
N VAL A 488 -2.41 -28.58 11.56
CA VAL A 488 -2.54 -29.95 12.08
C VAL A 488 -3.87 -30.56 11.66
N SER A 489 -3.95 -31.88 11.66
CA SER A 489 -5.15 -32.63 11.28
C SER A 489 -6.30 -32.37 12.25
N ASP A 490 -6.03 -32.51 13.56
CA ASP A 490 -6.97 -32.26 14.66
C ASP A 490 -6.18 -32.04 15.96
N ILE A 491 -6.34 -30.85 16.56
CA ILE A 491 -5.64 -30.41 17.76
C ILE A 491 -5.81 -31.40 18.93
N GLU A 492 -6.96 -32.08 19.01
CA GLU A 492 -7.24 -33.04 20.09
C GLU A 492 -6.48 -34.37 19.91
N LYS A 493 -5.91 -34.63 18.73
CA LYS A 493 -5.19 -35.86 18.40
C LYS A 493 -3.67 -35.70 18.41
N ILE A 494 -3.17 -34.46 18.27
CA ILE A 494 -1.73 -34.21 18.27
C ILE A 494 -1.11 -34.38 19.65
N ARG A 495 0.22 -34.51 19.67
CA ARG A 495 1.04 -34.44 20.89
C ARG A 495 2.21 -33.51 20.66
N ILE A 496 2.61 -32.78 21.71
CA ILE A 496 3.82 -31.96 21.65
C ILE A 496 4.82 -32.45 22.69
N ASP A 497 6.05 -32.65 22.21
CA ASP A 497 7.21 -33.17 22.94
C ASP A 497 8.33 -32.12 23.00
N GLY A 498 9.27 -32.26 23.93
CA GLY A 498 10.42 -31.36 24.10
C GLY A 498 10.26 -30.28 25.16
N LEU A 499 9.09 -30.16 25.79
CA LEU A 499 8.78 -29.15 26.82
C LEU A 499 8.49 -29.74 28.21
N GLN A 500 8.75 -31.04 28.40
CA GLN A 500 8.60 -31.69 29.69
C GLN A 500 9.59 -31.10 30.69
N LYS A 501 9.12 -30.90 31.92
CA LYS A 501 9.84 -30.32 33.06
C LYS A 501 10.26 -28.84 32.86
N VAL A 502 9.96 -28.24 31.71
CA VAL A 502 10.11 -26.80 31.50
C VAL A 502 9.00 -26.09 32.28
N LYS A 503 9.37 -25.03 33.01
CA LYS A 503 8.39 -24.19 33.69
C LYS A 503 7.60 -23.38 32.67
N TYR A 504 6.32 -23.19 32.87
CA TYR A 504 5.49 -22.35 32.02
C TYR A 504 4.54 -21.49 32.82
N VAL A 505 4.22 -20.31 32.29
CA VAL A 505 3.15 -19.44 32.77
C VAL A 505 1.88 -19.82 32.00
N ASP A 506 0.83 -20.23 32.71
CA ASP A 506 -0.49 -20.46 32.11
C ASP A 506 -1.24 -19.12 32.08
N LYS A 507 -1.72 -18.71 30.90
CA LYS A 507 -2.42 -17.44 30.66
C LYS A 507 -3.92 -17.63 30.41
N VAL A 508 -4.41 -18.87 30.50
CA VAL A 508 -5.85 -19.14 30.42
C VAL A 508 -6.54 -18.57 31.65
N PRO A 509 -7.60 -17.75 31.50
CA PRO A 509 -8.33 -17.18 32.63
C PRO A 509 -8.74 -18.24 33.66
N GLY A 510 -8.41 -18.01 34.93
CA GLY A 510 -8.67 -18.92 36.06
C GLY A 510 -7.66 -20.06 36.24
N LYS A 511 -6.61 -20.13 35.42
CA LYS A 511 -5.51 -21.11 35.54
C LYS A 511 -4.15 -20.46 35.77
N GLU A 512 -4.12 -19.14 35.97
CA GLU A 512 -2.92 -18.33 36.04
C GLU A 512 -1.90 -18.88 37.04
N GLY A 513 -0.62 -18.75 36.69
CA GLY A 513 0.50 -19.13 37.55
C GLY A 513 1.56 -19.94 36.84
N THR A 514 2.69 -20.13 37.53
CA THR A 514 3.84 -20.89 37.01
C THR A 514 3.73 -22.36 37.38
N ARG A 515 3.83 -23.26 36.40
CA ARG A 515 3.69 -24.71 36.55
C ARG A 515 4.75 -25.45 35.74
N SER A 516 4.85 -26.76 35.89
CA SER A 516 5.61 -27.63 34.99
C SER A 516 4.92 -28.99 34.89
N SER A 517 5.14 -29.72 33.80
CA SER A 517 4.59 -31.07 33.62
C SER A 517 5.68 -32.06 33.20
N LYS A 518 5.60 -33.31 33.66
CA LYS A 518 6.47 -34.40 33.20
C LYS A 518 5.93 -35.13 31.96
N SER A 519 4.70 -34.82 31.53
CA SER A 519 4.02 -35.48 30.41
C SER A 519 4.18 -34.70 29.11
N GLU A 520 4.04 -35.39 27.98
CA GLU A 520 3.76 -34.74 26.69
C GLU A 520 2.53 -33.82 26.81
N ILE A 521 2.50 -32.76 25.99
CA ILE A 521 1.38 -31.84 25.93
C ILE A 521 0.28 -32.46 25.07
N ARG A 522 -0.95 -32.39 25.57
CA ARG A 522 -2.19 -32.77 24.89
C ARG A 522 -3.22 -31.68 25.07
N PHE A 523 -4.16 -31.58 24.14
CA PHE A 523 -5.20 -30.57 24.14
C PHE A 523 -6.53 -31.19 24.53
N GLY A 524 -7.15 -30.65 25.58
CA GLY A 524 -8.52 -30.97 26.01
C GLY A 524 -9.43 -29.73 26.07
N GLY A 525 -8.97 -28.61 25.52
CA GLY A 525 -9.61 -27.30 25.60
C GLY A 525 -8.62 -26.19 25.26
N GLU A 526 -8.95 -24.97 25.66
CA GLU A 526 -8.10 -23.80 25.49
C GLU A 526 -6.71 -23.99 26.12
N MET A 527 -5.68 -23.53 25.43
CA MET A 527 -4.31 -23.48 25.90
C MET A 527 -3.66 -22.15 25.54
N ASP A 528 -3.04 -21.53 26.53
CA ASP A 528 -2.25 -20.30 26.37
C ASP A 528 -1.09 -20.40 27.37
N ARG A 529 0.04 -20.98 26.94
CA ARG A 529 1.17 -21.30 27.83
C ARG A 529 2.47 -20.75 27.29
N ILE A 530 3.18 -19.98 28.12
CA ILE A 530 4.51 -19.44 27.82
C ILE A 530 5.53 -20.28 28.59
N TYR A 531 6.24 -21.16 27.90
CA TYR A 531 7.30 -21.99 28.48
C TYR A 531 8.59 -21.15 28.61
N LEU A 532 9.15 -21.13 29.81
CA LEU A 532 10.35 -20.38 30.20
C LEU A 532 11.59 -21.20 29.83
N GLY A 533 11.90 -21.20 28.54
CA GLY A 533 13.06 -21.85 27.96
C GLY A 533 12.96 -21.96 26.45
N SER A 534 14.11 -22.27 25.84
CA SER A 534 14.24 -22.61 24.42
C SER A 534 14.73 -24.05 24.29
N GLY A 535 14.24 -24.75 23.27
CA GLY A 535 14.55 -26.15 23.06
C GLY A 535 13.88 -26.68 21.80
N PRO A 536 14.33 -27.82 21.27
CA PRO A 536 13.66 -28.45 20.15
C PRO A 536 12.26 -28.90 20.58
N VAL A 537 11.26 -28.50 19.82
CA VAL A 537 9.85 -28.87 20.05
C VAL A 537 9.43 -29.78 18.91
N THR A 538 8.79 -30.89 19.23
CA THR A 538 8.26 -31.81 18.21
C THR A 538 6.75 -31.86 18.28
N VAL A 539 6.09 -31.48 17.19
CA VAL A 539 4.63 -31.64 17.03
C VAL A 539 4.39 -32.95 16.28
N LYS A 540 3.74 -33.91 16.94
CA LYS A 540 3.40 -35.24 16.41
C LYS A 540 1.93 -35.26 16.00
N ASP A 541 1.67 -35.47 14.71
CA ASP A 541 0.32 -35.52 14.12
C ASP A 541 0.17 -36.80 13.26
N GLY A 542 -0.28 -37.88 13.90
CA GLY A 542 -0.30 -39.20 13.28
C GLY A 542 1.12 -39.67 12.92
N THR A 543 1.37 -39.90 11.62
CA THR A 543 2.69 -40.26 11.09
C THR A 543 3.54 -39.04 10.70
N SER A 544 2.95 -37.84 10.67
CA SER A 544 3.67 -36.60 10.34
C SER A 544 4.29 -36.03 11.61
N GLN A 545 5.54 -35.56 11.52
CA GLN A 545 6.20 -34.84 12.61
C GLN A 545 6.78 -33.53 12.10
N LEU A 546 6.58 -32.46 12.87
CA LEU A 546 7.24 -31.18 12.67
C LEU A 546 8.23 -30.96 13.80
N GLN A 547 9.49 -30.73 13.43
CA GLN A 547 10.56 -30.37 14.36
C GLN A 547 10.80 -28.87 14.30
N ILE A 548 10.65 -28.20 15.44
CA ILE A 548 10.83 -26.75 15.60
C ILE A 548 12.11 -26.50 16.39
N ARG A 549 12.92 -25.55 15.94
CA ARG A 549 14.11 -25.05 16.66
C ARG A 549 14.12 -23.54 16.67
N THR A 550 14.55 -22.96 17.78
CA THR A 550 14.61 -21.51 17.96
C THR A 550 16.01 -21.10 18.44
N ASP A 551 16.43 -19.90 18.04
CA ASP A 551 17.69 -19.27 18.46
C ASP A 551 17.41 -17.77 18.68
N GLY A 552 18.01 -17.16 19.69
CA GLY A 552 17.66 -15.79 20.12
C GLY A 552 16.24 -15.63 20.66
N ALA A 553 15.59 -16.71 21.09
CA ALA A 553 14.31 -16.71 21.80
C ALA A 553 14.48 -17.33 23.19
N SER A 554 13.88 -16.73 24.20
CA SER A 554 13.93 -17.19 25.59
C SER A 554 12.71 -18.02 25.97
N ASN A 555 11.65 -17.95 25.17
CA ASN A 555 10.40 -18.64 25.42
C ASN A 555 9.91 -19.44 24.20
N ILE A 556 9.18 -20.52 24.50
CA ILE A 556 8.27 -21.17 23.55
C ILE A 556 6.84 -20.95 24.00
N VAL A 557 5.99 -20.40 23.13
CA VAL A 557 4.56 -20.24 23.42
C VAL A 557 3.77 -21.35 22.72
N ILE A 558 2.91 -22.03 23.46
CA ILE A 558 1.95 -22.99 22.92
C ILE A 558 0.54 -22.43 23.10
N TRP A 559 -0.13 -22.17 21.98
CA TRP A 559 -1.45 -21.55 21.99
C TRP A 559 -2.45 -22.26 21.07
N ASN A 560 -3.67 -22.44 21.58
CA ASN A 560 -4.87 -22.79 20.83
C ASN A 560 -6.10 -22.28 21.59
N PRO A 561 -7.06 -21.61 20.94
CA PRO A 561 -8.19 -21.00 21.66
C PRO A 561 -9.20 -22.04 22.19
N GLY A 562 -9.19 -23.27 21.70
CA GLY A 562 -10.22 -24.27 21.98
C GLY A 562 -11.61 -23.85 21.49
N GLY A 563 -12.57 -24.77 21.51
CA GLY A 563 -13.87 -24.54 20.89
C GLY A 563 -14.75 -23.46 21.52
N LYS A 564 -14.54 -23.13 22.81
CA LYS A 564 -15.31 -22.07 23.49
C LYS A 564 -14.81 -20.68 23.08
N ARG A 565 -13.53 -20.38 23.32
CA ARG A 565 -12.92 -19.07 23.00
C ARG A 565 -12.84 -18.84 21.49
N ALA A 566 -12.73 -19.89 20.68
CA ALA A 566 -12.78 -19.78 19.21
C ALA A 566 -13.99 -18.99 18.70
N LYS A 567 -15.14 -19.05 19.39
CA LYS A 567 -16.38 -18.34 19.00
C LYS A 567 -16.30 -16.83 19.17
N GLU A 568 -15.37 -16.34 19.98
CA GLU A 568 -15.12 -14.91 20.22
C GLU A 568 -14.27 -14.30 19.10
N PHE A 569 -13.59 -15.14 18.32
CA PHE A 569 -12.75 -14.69 17.21
C PHE A 569 -13.58 -14.60 15.93
N ALA A 570 -13.72 -13.38 15.41
CA ALA A 570 -14.44 -13.13 14.16
C ALA A 570 -13.79 -13.83 12.96
N ASP A 571 -12.52 -14.21 13.04
CA ASP A 571 -11.63 -14.72 11.99
C ASP A 571 -11.26 -16.21 12.19
N ILE A 572 -11.99 -16.94 13.05
CA ILE A 572 -11.93 -18.42 13.14
C ILE A 572 -13.32 -18.96 12.85
N LYS A 573 -13.49 -19.69 11.74
CA LYS A 573 -14.81 -20.18 11.32
C LYS A 573 -15.08 -21.58 11.87
N GLY A 574 -16.19 -21.73 12.59
CA GLY A 574 -16.70 -23.05 12.99
C GLY A 574 -15.67 -23.88 13.75
N SER A 575 -15.26 -25.00 13.17
CA SER A 575 -14.30 -25.95 13.77
C SER A 575 -12.84 -25.71 13.37
N GLU A 576 -12.50 -24.63 12.67
CA GLU A 576 -11.13 -24.36 12.20
C GLU A 576 -10.08 -24.29 13.32
N TRP A 577 -10.49 -23.95 14.54
CA TRP A 577 -9.61 -24.00 15.72
C TRP A 577 -9.02 -25.39 15.97
N ARG A 578 -9.62 -26.45 15.41
CA ARG A 578 -9.07 -27.81 15.47
C ARG A 578 -7.90 -28.03 14.53
N ASN A 579 -7.72 -27.19 13.51
CA ASN A 579 -6.78 -27.45 12.42
C ASN A 579 -5.45 -26.71 12.57
N PHE A 580 -5.18 -26.12 13.73
CA PHE A 580 -3.90 -25.47 13.98
C PHE A 580 -3.46 -25.54 15.45
N VAL A 581 -2.15 -25.43 15.64
CA VAL A 581 -1.52 -25.10 16.92
C VAL A 581 -0.52 -23.98 16.70
N CYS A 582 -0.48 -23.01 17.61
CA CYS A 582 0.60 -22.03 17.62
C CYS A 582 1.79 -22.59 18.42
N VAL A 583 2.96 -22.60 17.79
CA VAL A 583 4.25 -22.91 18.43
C VAL A 583 5.18 -21.75 18.11
N GLU A 584 5.33 -20.84 19.06
CA GLU A 584 5.93 -19.53 18.81
C GLU A 584 7.32 -19.43 19.44
N ALA A 585 8.26 -18.79 18.74
CA ALA A 585 9.46 -18.26 19.38
C ALA A 585 9.14 -16.90 19.97
N ALA A 586 9.46 -16.67 21.24
CA ALA A 586 9.22 -15.37 21.88
C ALA A 586 10.32 -14.96 22.86
N ASN A 587 10.39 -13.66 23.13
CA ASN A 587 11.02 -13.05 24.30
C ASN A 587 9.96 -12.15 24.93
N ALA A 588 9.30 -12.63 25.98
CA ALA A 588 8.12 -12.00 26.57
C ALA A 588 8.13 -12.08 28.10
N LEU A 589 7.30 -11.26 28.75
CA LEU A 589 7.24 -11.13 30.20
C LEU A 589 8.60 -10.69 30.78
N ASP A 590 9.12 -11.43 31.76
CA ASP A 590 10.41 -11.16 32.41
C ASP A 590 11.61 -11.38 31.46
N ASP A 591 11.39 -12.06 30.32
CA ASP A 591 12.40 -12.26 29.28
C ASP A 591 12.36 -11.18 28.17
N ALA A 592 11.69 -10.05 28.43
CA ALA A 592 11.77 -8.88 27.55
C ALA A 592 13.23 -8.44 27.32
N LEU A 593 13.53 -8.02 26.10
CA LEU A 593 14.89 -7.69 25.68
C LEU A 593 15.19 -6.21 25.94
N ARG A 594 16.42 -5.92 26.36
CA ARG A 594 16.97 -4.56 26.46
C ARG A 594 18.09 -4.34 25.45
N LEU A 595 17.84 -3.60 24.37
CA LEU A 595 18.84 -3.28 23.35
C LEU A 595 19.52 -1.94 23.63
N LYS A 596 20.85 -1.94 23.72
CA LYS A 596 21.67 -0.73 23.79
C LYS A 596 21.72 -0.02 22.41
N PRO A 597 22.02 1.29 22.37
CA PRO A 597 22.25 2.04 21.12
C PRO A 597 23.20 1.33 20.14
N GLY A 598 22.80 1.27 18.87
CA GLY A 598 23.56 0.65 17.78
C GLY A 598 23.72 -0.87 17.89
N LYS A 599 22.96 -1.54 18.77
CA LYS A 599 22.97 -3.00 18.89
C LYS A 599 21.73 -3.61 18.26
N SER A 600 21.89 -4.84 17.82
CA SER A 600 20.84 -5.63 17.21
C SER A 600 20.62 -6.94 17.97
N HIS A 601 19.38 -7.41 17.94
CA HIS A 601 18.99 -8.75 18.38
C HIS A 601 18.40 -9.50 17.21
N THR A 602 18.78 -10.76 17.02
CA THR A 602 18.24 -11.62 15.97
C THR A 602 17.56 -12.83 16.59
N MET A 603 16.27 -12.98 16.31
CA MET A 603 15.48 -14.16 16.65
C MET A 603 15.28 -15.01 15.41
N LYS A 604 15.51 -16.32 15.54
CA LYS A 604 15.36 -17.30 14.48
C LYS A 604 14.35 -18.38 14.86
N TYR A 605 13.60 -18.82 13.86
CA TYR A 605 12.67 -19.92 13.96
C TYR A 605 12.87 -20.83 12.75
N GLU A 606 13.14 -22.11 12.98
CA GLU A 606 13.22 -23.14 11.94
C GLU A 606 12.14 -24.19 12.20
N VAL A 607 11.38 -24.54 11.17
CA VAL A 607 10.50 -25.72 11.17
C VAL A 607 10.87 -26.66 10.02
N ALA A 608 10.97 -27.94 10.33
CA ALA A 608 11.31 -29.02 9.40
C ALA A 608 10.27 -30.16 9.52
N ILE A 609 10.04 -30.86 8.42
CA ILE A 609 9.33 -32.14 8.42
C ILE A 609 10.37 -33.25 8.64
N ASP A 610 10.05 -34.18 9.53
CA ASP A 610 10.83 -35.41 9.74
C ASP A 610 10.36 -36.54 8.81
#